data_AF-A0A357ZIM5-F1
#
_entry.id   AF-A0A357ZIM5-F1
#
_cell.length_a   1.000
_cell.length_b   1.000
_cell.length_c   1.000
_cell.angle_alpha   90.00
_cell.angle_beta   90.00
_cell.angle_gamma   90.00
#
_symmetry.space_group_name_H-M   'P 1'
#
loop_
_entity.id
_entity.type
_entity.pdbx_description
1 polymer ?
#
loop_
_entity_poly.entity_id
_entity_poly.type
_entity_poly.pdbx_seq_one_letter_code
_entity_poly.pdbx_strand_id
1 'polypeptide(L)'
;MPSPLSYRERGYRRRNLAKGLAAFSVRIEESDLHILATRDAREIAKDRLLLYRQQLERYIQRRPEFLTSLVAIADDELAPPIVRDMLKAATLAEIGPMAAVAGAVAEYVGRDLLATGIQEVVVENGRDLFLARCQEAVVEIFAADSPHSGRVGV
;
A
#
# COMPACT_ATOMS: atom_id res chain seq x y z
N MET A 1 25.77 -1.18 16.46
CA MET A 1 24.77 -1.90 15.65
C MET A 1 23.39 -1.39 16.08
N PRO A 2 22.69 -0.55 15.31
CA PRO A 2 21.33 -0.16 15.67
C PRO A 2 20.39 -1.35 15.50
N SER A 3 19.48 -1.56 16.46
CA SER A 3 18.60 -2.73 16.52
C SER A 3 17.41 -2.64 15.54
N PRO A 4 16.82 -3.77 15.10
CA PRO A 4 15.77 -3.80 14.07
C PRO A 4 14.38 -3.36 14.57
N LEU A 5 14.25 -2.85 15.79
CA LEU A 5 12.97 -2.55 16.44
C LEU A 5 12.96 -1.14 17.03
N SER A 6 13.24 -0.13 16.21
CA SER A 6 12.77 1.22 16.56
C SER A 6 11.32 1.33 16.10
N TYR A 7 10.38 1.00 16.99
CA TYR A 7 9.04 1.56 16.92
C TYR A 7 9.21 3.09 17.07
N ARG A 8 9.43 3.78 15.95
CA ARG A 8 9.36 5.23 15.90
C ARG A 8 7.89 5.58 15.86
N GLU A 9 7.43 6.35 16.85
CA GLU A 9 6.11 6.95 16.83
C GLU A 9 5.89 7.60 15.46
N ARG A 10 4.84 7.17 14.73
CA ARG A 10 4.55 7.62 13.36
C ARG A 10 3.95 9.02 13.35
N GLY A 11 4.61 9.95 14.03
CA GLY A 11 4.20 11.35 14.15
C GLY A 11 4.09 12.06 12.79
N TYR A 12 4.74 11.54 11.74
CA TYR A 12 4.58 12.04 10.37
C TYR A 12 3.14 11.93 9.86
N ARG A 13 2.38 10.88 10.23
CA ARG A 13 0.96 10.71 9.85
C ARG A 13 0.03 11.80 10.42
N ARG A 14 0.51 12.57 11.40
CA ARG A 14 -0.21 13.72 12.00
C ARG A 14 0.28 15.07 11.46
N ARG A 15 1.38 15.09 10.71
CA ARG A 15 1.96 16.31 10.13
C ARG A 15 1.39 16.51 8.72
N ASN A 16 1.11 17.76 8.37
CA ASN A 16 0.70 18.16 7.02
C ASN A 16 -0.51 17.39 6.45
N LEU A 17 -1.62 17.36 7.20
CA LEU A 17 -2.90 16.97 6.62
C LEU A 17 -3.22 17.90 5.46
N ALA A 18 -3.20 17.35 4.24
CA ALA A 18 -3.64 18.09 3.07
C ALA A 18 -5.06 18.61 3.32
N LYS A 19 -5.22 19.93 3.20
CA LYS A 19 -6.47 20.63 3.55
C LYS A 19 -7.65 19.96 2.82
N GLY A 20 -8.73 19.70 3.56
CA GLY A 20 -9.96 19.13 2.98
C GLY A 20 -10.03 17.60 2.97
N LEU A 21 -9.12 16.89 3.64
CA LEU A 21 -9.17 15.43 3.73
C LEU A 21 -9.32 14.94 5.16
N ALA A 22 -10.13 13.91 5.31
CA ALA A 22 -10.16 13.07 6.49
C ALA A 22 -8.97 12.11 6.45
N ALA A 23 -8.23 12.06 7.56
CA ALA A 23 -7.18 11.06 7.76
C ALA A 23 -7.67 9.96 8.70
N PHE A 24 -7.43 8.71 8.30
CA PHE A 24 -7.77 7.55 9.11
C PHE A 24 -6.80 6.39 8.86
N SER A 25 -6.84 5.40 9.75
CA SER A 25 -6.05 4.18 9.60
C SER A 25 -6.95 2.95 9.63
N VAL A 26 -6.54 1.93 8.88
CA VAL A 26 -7.16 0.60 8.85
C VAL A 26 -6.07 -0.41 9.09
N ARG A 27 -6.20 -1.22 10.14
CA ARG A 27 -5.25 -2.27 10.48
C ARG A 27 -5.94 -3.64 10.51
N ILE A 28 -5.36 -4.60 9.79
CA ILE A 28 -5.74 -6.01 9.81
C ILE A 28 -4.44 -6.82 9.84
N GLU A 29 -4.21 -7.53 10.95
CA GLU A 29 -2.99 -8.32 11.19
C GLU A 29 -1.71 -7.51 10.92
N GLU A 30 -0.91 -7.90 9.93
CA GLU A 30 0.34 -7.21 9.57
C GLU A 30 0.13 -5.96 8.71
N SER A 31 -1.05 -5.79 8.11
CA SER A 31 -1.35 -4.64 7.22
C SER A 31 -1.82 -3.44 8.03
N ASP A 32 -1.20 -2.28 7.81
CA ASP A 32 -1.50 -1.00 8.48
C ASP A 32 -1.56 0.13 7.45
N LEU A 33 -2.76 0.32 6.90
CA LEU A 33 -3.03 1.37 5.93
C LEU A 33 -3.23 2.70 6.65
N HIS A 34 -2.57 3.75 6.15
CA HIS A 34 -2.90 5.13 6.46
C HIS A 34 -3.51 5.80 5.23
N ILE A 35 -4.71 6.34 5.39
CA ILE A 35 -5.53 6.79 4.28
C ILE A 35 -5.91 8.25 4.50
N LEU A 36 -5.73 9.06 3.46
CA LEU A 36 -6.28 10.41 3.35
C LEU A 36 -7.34 10.39 2.26
N ALA A 37 -8.55 10.86 2.54
CA ALA A 37 -9.64 10.90 1.56
C ALA A 37 -10.56 12.09 1.78
N THR A 38 -11.33 12.49 0.76
CA THR A 38 -12.29 13.62 0.87
C THR A 38 -13.43 13.37 1.86
N ARG A 39 -13.64 12.13 2.31
CA ARG A 39 -14.57 11.74 3.38
C ARG A 39 -14.05 10.51 4.13
N ASP A 40 -14.56 10.28 5.33
CA ASP A 40 -14.25 9.03 6.06
C ASP A 40 -14.86 7.84 5.31
N ALA A 41 -14.02 6.86 5.00
CA ALA A 41 -14.39 5.62 4.31
C ALA A 41 -13.74 4.40 4.99
N ARG A 42 -13.51 4.48 6.30
CA ARG A 42 -12.78 3.45 7.07
C ARG A 42 -13.38 2.06 6.94
N GLU A 43 -14.70 1.93 7.04
CA GLU A 43 -15.36 0.62 6.95
C GLU A 43 -15.23 0.04 5.54
N ILE A 44 -15.40 0.86 4.50
CA ILE A 44 -15.21 0.43 3.11
C ILE A 44 -13.77 -0.05 2.91
N ALA A 45 -12.79 0.75 3.34
CA ALA A 45 -11.38 0.41 3.23
C ALA A 45 -11.02 -0.88 3.99
N LYS A 46 -11.61 -1.10 5.17
CA LYS A 46 -11.45 -2.33 5.96
C LYS A 46 -12.01 -3.55 5.23
N ASP A 47 -13.21 -3.45 4.67
CA ASP A 47 -13.82 -4.53 3.89
C ASP A 47 -12.98 -4.89 2.66
N ARG A 48 -12.46 -3.88 1.96
CA ARG A 48 -11.59 -4.09 0.79
C ARG A 48 -10.25 -4.71 1.18
N LEU A 49 -9.61 -4.23 2.25
CA LEU A 49 -8.36 -4.81 2.74
C LEU A 49 -8.55 -6.29 3.13
N LEU A 50 -9.65 -6.62 3.81
CA LEU A 50 -9.97 -8.00 4.16
C LEU A 50 -10.20 -8.88 2.92
N LEU A 51 -10.94 -8.37 1.93
CA LEU A 51 -11.17 -9.05 0.65
C LEU A 51 -9.85 -9.40 -0.04
N TYR A 52 -8.94 -8.44 -0.18
CA TYR A 52 -7.66 -8.66 -0.86
C TYR A 52 -6.75 -9.60 -0.08
N ARG A 53 -6.71 -9.50 1.25
CA ARG A 53 -6.00 -10.47 2.08
C ARG A 53 -6.50 -11.89 1.84
N GLN A 54 -7.82 -12.11 1.86
CA GLN A 54 -8.39 -13.44 1.61
C GLN A 54 -8.09 -13.96 0.21
N GLN A 55 -8.08 -13.11 -0.81
CA GLN A 55 -7.69 -13.49 -2.17
C GLN A 55 -6.23 -13.97 -2.21
N LEU A 56 -5.32 -13.22 -1.58
CA LEU A 56 -3.90 -13.56 -1.51
C LEU A 56 -3.68 -14.86 -0.73
N GLU A 57 -4.27 -15.00 0.45
CA GLU A 57 -4.16 -16.22 1.27
C GLU A 57 -4.66 -17.46 0.52
N ARG A 58 -5.82 -17.38 -0.14
CA ARG A 58 -6.36 -18.48 -0.94
C ARG A 58 -5.46 -18.83 -2.13
N TYR A 59 -4.85 -17.82 -2.76
CA TYR A 59 -3.92 -18.07 -3.86
C TYR A 59 -2.63 -18.73 -3.36
N ILE A 60 -2.05 -18.23 -2.26
CA ILE A 60 -0.87 -18.81 -1.60
C ILE A 60 -1.11 -20.26 -1.21
N GLN A 61 -2.29 -20.60 -0.68
CA GLN A 61 -2.65 -21.99 -0.34
C GLN A 61 -2.61 -22.92 -1.56
N ARG A 62 -3.02 -22.43 -2.74
CA ARG A 62 -3.01 -23.20 -3.99
C ARG A 62 -1.63 -23.22 -4.65
N ARG A 63 -0.86 -22.15 -4.47
CA ARG A 63 0.44 -21.94 -5.11
C ARG A 63 1.45 -21.38 -4.10
N PRO A 64 2.00 -22.23 -3.21
CA PRO A 64 2.85 -21.79 -2.09
C PRO A 64 4.11 -21.03 -2.50
N GLU A 65 4.66 -21.33 -3.69
CA GLU A 65 5.82 -20.62 -4.25
C GLU A 65 5.58 -19.11 -4.43
N PHE A 66 4.32 -18.66 -4.53
CA PHE A 66 3.97 -17.24 -4.56
C PHE A 66 4.47 -16.50 -3.33
N LEU A 67 4.39 -17.15 -2.15
CA LEU A 67 4.80 -16.55 -0.88
C LEU A 67 6.33 -16.52 -0.72
N THR A 68 7.00 -17.57 -1.15
CA THR A 68 8.41 -17.81 -0.79
C THR A 68 9.41 -17.48 -1.89
N SER A 69 8.98 -17.37 -3.15
CA SER A 69 9.89 -17.10 -4.24
C SER A 69 10.53 -15.71 -4.10
N LEU A 70 11.83 -15.64 -4.36
CA LEU A 70 12.60 -14.39 -4.44
C LEU A 70 12.82 -13.93 -5.89
N VAL A 71 12.33 -14.72 -6.84
CA VAL A 71 12.38 -14.45 -8.29
C VAL A 71 10.98 -14.52 -8.87
N ALA A 72 10.82 -13.99 -10.09
CA ALA A 72 9.56 -14.09 -10.82
C ALA A 72 9.14 -15.56 -10.97
N ILE A 73 7.83 -15.81 -10.90
CA ILE A 73 7.23 -17.13 -11.15
C ILE A 73 6.28 -17.03 -12.34
N ALA A 74 5.88 -18.17 -12.91
CA ALA A 74 5.00 -18.17 -14.07
C ALA A 74 3.68 -17.40 -13.82
N ASP A 75 3.21 -16.67 -14.81
CA ASP A 75 1.91 -15.99 -14.78
C ASP A 75 0.75 -16.99 -14.60
N ASP A 76 -0.39 -16.48 -14.11
CA ASP A 76 -1.65 -17.22 -13.98
C ASP A 76 -2.82 -16.30 -14.36
N GLU A 77 -3.38 -16.50 -15.56
CA GLU A 77 -4.46 -15.66 -16.09
C GLU A 77 -5.78 -15.81 -15.32
N LEU A 78 -5.97 -16.94 -14.64
CA LEU A 78 -7.15 -17.27 -13.85
C LEU A 78 -7.06 -16.77 -12.41
N ALA A 79 -5.89 -16.25 -12.00
CA ALA A 79 -5.70 -15.69 -10.68
C ALA A 79 -6.55 -14.40 -10.48
N PRO A 80 -6.89 -14.05 -9.22
CA PRO A 80 -7.53 -12.77 -8.92
C PRO A 80 -6.71 -11.59 -9.48
N PRO A 81 -7.36 -10.49 -9.90
CA PRO A 81 -6.66 -9.36 -10.53
C PRO A 81 -5.42 -8.87 -9.77
N ILE A 82 -5.53 -8.70 -8.44
CA ILE A 82 -4.40 -8.26 -7.59
C ILE A 82 -3.20 -9.21 -7.67
N VAL A 83 -3.45 -10.52 -7.73
CA VAL A 83 -2.40 -11.53 -7.86
C VAL A 83 -1.73 -11.42 -9.21
N ARG A 84 -2.50 -11.28 -10.29
CA ARG A 84 -1.94 -11.15 -11.65
C ARG A 84 -1.07 -9.91 -11.78
N ASP A 85 -1.49 -8.80 -11.20
CA ASP A 85 -0.70 -7.57 -11.26
C ASP A 85 0.59 -7.69 -10.43
N MET A 86 0.55 -8.40 -9.29
CA MET A 86 1.75 -8.75 -8.54
C MET A 86 2.71 -9.66 -9.33
N LEU A 87 2.20 -10.67 -10.05
CA LEU A 87 3.00 -11.56 -10.90
C LEU A 87 3.68 -10.80 -12.04
N LYS A 88 2.93 -9.90 -12.70
CA LYS A 88 3.46 -9.03 -13.75
C LYS A 88 4.52 -8.08 -13.22
N ALA A 89 4.27 -7.42 -12.09
CA ALA A 89 5.23 -6.52 -11.45
C ALA A 89 6.52 -7.26 -11.06
N ALA A 90 6.38 -8.47 -10.49
CA ALA A 90 7.51 -9.34 -10.18
C ALA A 90 8.32 -9.72 -11.41
N THR A 91 7.66 -10.04 -12.52
CA THR A 91 8.32 -10.34 -13.80
C THR A 91 9.09 -9.15 -14.35
N LEU A 92 8.49 -7.96 -14.35
CA LEU A 92 9.12 -6.74 -14.85
C LEU A 92 10.32 -6.30 -14.01
N ALA A 93 10.29 -6.54 -12.70
CA ALA A 93 11.34 -6.14 -11.77
C ALA A 93 12.32 -7.27 -11.41
N GLU A 94 12.13 -8.48 -11.95
CA GLU A 94 12.94 -9.67 -11.67
C GLU A 94 13.02 -10.04 -10.17
N ILE A 95 11.91 -9.88 -9.46
CA ILE A 95 11.78 -10.15 -8.01
C ILE A 95 10.67 -11.17 -7.72
N GLY A 96 10.56 -11.61 -6.47
CA GLY A 96 9.43 -12.42 -6.01
C GLY A 96 8.09 -11.66 -5.97
N PRO A 97 6.94 -12.32 -6.22
CA PRO A 97 5.61 -11.66 -6.20
C PRO A 97 5.27 -10.94 -4.90
N MET A 98 5.64 -11.50 -3.75
CA MET A 98 5.36 -10.88 -2.45
C MET A 98 6.09 -9.56 -2.23
N ALA A 99 7.15 -9.26 -2.97
CA ALA A 99 7.82 -7.96 -2.89
C ALA A 99 6.92 -6.81 -3.39
N ALA A 100 5.90 -7.10 -4.21
CA ALA A 100 4.94 -6.10 -4.71
C ALA A 100 3.69 -5.95 -3.82
N VAL A 101 3.55 -6.72 -2.73
CA VAL A 101 2.28 -6.86 -2.00
C VAL A 101 1.77 -5.55 -1.41
N ALA A 102 2.66 -4.75 -0.82
CA ALA A 102 2.24 -3.54 -0.11
C ALA A 102 1.73 -2.47 -1.07
N GLY A 103 2.44 -2.25 -2.19
CA GLY A 103 2.01 -1.39 -3.29
C GLY A 103 0.73 -1.87 -3.97
N ALA A 104 0.62 -3.17 -4.27
CA ALA A 104 -0.58 -3.74 -4.87
C ALA A 104 -1.82 -3.53 -3.97
N VAL A 105 -1.69 -3.78 -2.67
CA VAL A 105 -2.79 -3.53 -1.71
C VAL A 105 -3.14 -2.05 -1.63
N ALA A 106 -2.15 -1.16 -1.57
CA ALA A 106 -2.40 0.29 -1.53
C ALA A 106 -3.16 0.76 -2.77
N GLU A 107 -2.75 0.31 -3.96
CA GLU A 107 -3.39 0.64 -5.23
C GLU A 107 -4.82 0.11 -5.30
N TYR A 108 -5.02 -1.18 -5.03
CA TYR A 108 -6.33 -1.81 -5.15
C TYR A 108 -7.36 -1.22 -4.17
N VAL A 109 -6.96 -0.99 -2.91
CA VAL A 109 -7.82 -0.30 -1.94
C VAL A 109 -8.11 1.12 -2.40
N GLY A 110 -7.10 1.85 -2.88
CA GLY A 110 -7.27 3.22 -3.39
C GLY A 110 -8.25 3.30 -4.56
N ARG A 111 -8.11 2.41 -5.56
CA ARG A 111 -9.01 2.34 -6.72
C ARG A 111 -10.45 2.01 -6.32
N ASP A 112 -10.64 1.08 -5.39
CA ASP A 112 -11.98 0.76 -4.90
C ASP A 112 -12.63 1.93 -4.15
N LEU A 113 -11.85 2.67 -3.36
CA LEU A 113 -12.33 3.87 -2.69
C LEU A 113 -12.77 4.94 -3.70
N LEU A 114 -11.98 5.18 -4.75
CA LEU A 114 -12.34 6.08 -5.85
C LEU A 114 -13.64 5.64 -6.53
N ALA A 115 -13.83 4.34 -6.76
CA ALA A 115 -15.03 3.79 -7.37
C ALA A 115 -16.32 4.06 -6.54
N THR A 116 -16.19 4.38 -5.24
CA THR A 116 -17.33 4.81 -4.41
C THR A 116 -17.74 6.27 -4.59
N GLY A 117 -17.06 7.02 -5.47
CA GLY A 117 -17.25 8.46 -5.68
C GLY A 117 -16.36 9.36 -4.82
N ILE A 118 -15.34 8.80 -4.16
CA ILE A 118 -14.30 9.61 -3.51
C ILE A 118 -13.44 10.22 -4.61
N GLN A 119 -13.25 11.54 -4.57
CA GLN A 119 -12.55 12.27 -5.64
C GLN A 119 -11.03 12.22 -5.48
N GLU A 120 -10.54 12.28 -4.25
CA GLU A 120 -9.11 12.26 -3.94
C GLU A 120 -8.86 11.23 -2.84
N VAL A 121 -7.85 10.39 -3.05
CA VAL A 121 -7.42 9.40 -2.08
C VAL A 121 -5.91 9.24 -2.09
N VAL A 122 -5.34 9.09 -0.91
CA VAL A 122 -3.96 8.70 -0.68
C VAL A 122 -3.98 7.46 0.20
N VAL A 123 -3.32 6.38 -0.20
CA VAL A 123 -3.23 5.15 0.59
C VAL A 123 -1.75 4.81 0.78
N GLU A 124 -1.27 4.95 2.01
CA GLU A 124 0.06 4.51 2.44
C GLU A 124 -0.05 3.10 3.04
N ASN A 125 0.74 2.17 2.54
CA ASN A 125 0.94 0.85 3.13
C ASN A 125 2.44 0.62 3.38
N GLY A 126 2.89 0.92 4.59
CA GLY A 126 4.32 0.84 4.92
C GLY A 126 5.14 1.89 4.16
N ARG A 127 5.90 1.48 3.15
CA ARG A 127 6.72 2.38 2.31
C ARG A 127 6.11 2.63 0.93
N ASP A 128 5.01 1.97 0.62
CA ASP A 128 4.32 2.10 -0.65
C ASP A 128 3.17 3.08 -0.55
N LEU A 129 2.94 3.83 -1.63
CA LEU A 129 1.97 4.91 -1.68
C LEU A 129 1.17 4.84 -2.98
N PHE A 130 -0.15 4.75 -2.86
CA PHE A 130 -1.06 5.07 -3.96
C PHE A 130 -1.57 6.51 -3.79
N LEU A 131 -1.51 7.30 -4.86
CA LEU A 131 -1.87 8.71 -4.85
C LEU A 131 -2.81 9.01 -6.03
N ALA A 132 -4.03 9.46 -5.72
CA ALA A 132 -4.97 10.00 -6.69
C ALA A 132 -5.49 11.35 -6.18
N ARG A 133 -5.10 12.40 -6.88
CA ARG A 133 -5.32 13.81 -6.50
C ARG A 133 -5.77 14.62 -7.69
N CYS A 134 -6.57 15.64 -7.42
CA CYS A 134 -6.92 16.67 -8.40
C CYS A 134 -6.07 17.95 -8.21
N GLN A 135 -5.24 17.98 -7.18
CA GLN A 135 -4.35 19.09 -6.83
C GLN A 135 -2.90 18.62 -6.78
N GLU A 136 -1.97 19.56 -6.93
CA GLU A 136 -0.54 19.29 -6.77
C GLU A 136 -0.27 18.75 -5.35
N ALA A 137 0.56 17.72 -5.26
CA ALA A 137 0.96 17.09 -4.02
C ALA A 137 2.45 16.80 -4.07
N VAL A 138 3.14 17.03 -2.97
CA VAL A 138 4.55 16.68 -2.79
C VAL A 138 4.64 15.48 -1.88
N VAL A 139 5.29 14.41 -2.35
CA VAL A 139 5.54 13.22 -1.54
C VAL A 139 6.88 13.37 -0.85
N GLU A 140 6.85 13.73 0.44
CA GLU A 140 8.05 13.92 1.26
C GLU A 140 8.81 12.60 1.48
N ILE A 141 10.11 12.59 1.20
CA ILE A 141 10.98 11.44 1.44
C ILE A 141 11.63 11.59 2.81
N PHE A 142 11.31 10.65 3.70
CA PHE A 142 11.94 10.55 5.01
C PHE A 142 13.23 9.72 4.94
N ALA A 143 14.36 10.34 5.28
CA ALA A 143 15.69 9.73 5.18
C ALA A 143 16.38 9.57 6.56
N ALA A 144 15.59 9.37 7.62
CA ALA A 144 16.08 9.23 9.00
C ALA A 144 17.03 10.36 9.43
N ASP A 145 18.26 10.02 9.81
CA ASP A 145 19.23 10.97 10.35
C ASP A 145 20.04 11.70 9.24
N SER A 146 19.67 11.49 7.97
CA SER A 146 20.22 12.24 6.84
C SER A 146 19.89 13.73 6.94
N PRO A 147 20.82 14.64 6.58
CA PRO A 147 20.55 16.08 6.53
C PRO A 147 19.48 16.47 5.50
N HIS A 148 19.09 15.54 4.61
CA HIS A 148 18.03 15.73 3.61
C HIS A 148 16.66 15.18 4.05
N SER A 149 16.57 14.57 5.23
CA SER A 149 15.32 14.01 5.75
C SER A 149 14.25 15.09 5.90
N GLY A 150 13.13 14.91 5.21
CA GLY A 150 12.02 15.88 5.18
C GLY A 150 12.30 17.18 4.44
N ARG A 151 13.35 17.21 3.60
CA ARG A 151 13.71 18.36 2.75
C ARG A 151 13.59 18.07 1.26
N VAL A 152 13.33 16.83 0.89
CA VAL A 152 13.22 16.37 -0.50
C VAL A 152 11.87 15.67 -0.67
N GLY A 153 11.20 15.97 -1.77
CA GLY A 153 10.00 15.27 -2.19
C GLY A 153 9.89 15.28 -3.71
N VAL A 154 9.05 14.38 -4.22
CA VAL A 154 8.69 14.28 -5.64
C VAL A 154 7.30 14.84 -5.84
#